data_AF-A0A966CMD5-F1
#
_entry.id   AF-A0A966CMD5-F1
#
_cell.length_a   1.000
_cell.length_b   1.000
_cell.length_c   1.000
_cell.angle_alpha   90.00
_cell.angle_beta   90.00
_cell.angle_gamma   90.00
#
_symmetry.space_group_name_H-M   'P 1'
#
loop_
_entity.id
_entity.type
_entity.pdbx_description
1 polymer ?
#
loop_
_entity_poly.entity_id
_entity_poly.type
_entity_poly.pdbx_seq_one_letter_code
_entity_poly.pdbx_strand_id
1 'polypeptide(L)'
;MNPTLVFDIETIPDITGLRALHELDSAVSDAEVAEMAFQMRRQKTGSDFLPHHLQRVAAISCVLREGDNFKVWTLGEPDEDEGGLIQRFFDGIEKYTPQIVSWNGGGFDLPVLHYRGLIHGVQSPRYWDQGEDDRDFKWNNYISRYHSRHLDLMDLLAMYTGRANAPLDELAKLIGFPGKLGMDGSKVWEAYQQGKLIEIRNYCETDVVNTYLVFARFQLMRGQFTKARYKKEIELVRGTLKKSDEKHWQEFLAQWPDKQQNP
;
A
#
# COMPACT_ATOMS: atom_id res chain seq x y z
N MET A 1 14.45 -10.97 -14.83
CA MET A 1 13.51 -11.02 -13.69
C MET A 1 12.44 -10.00 -13.97
N ASN A 2 11.16 -10.36 -13.85
CA ASN A 2 10.09 -9.38 -13.98
C ASN A 2 10.26 -8.31 -12.89
N PRO A 3 9.95 -7.03 -13.18
CA PRO A 3 9.98 -5.98 -12.17
C PRO A 3 9.08 -6.34 -10.99
N THR A 4 9.50 -5.97 -9.78
CA THR A 4 8.66 -6.05 -8.59
C THR A 4 8.18 -4.65 -8.24
N LEU A 5 6.86 -4.48 -8.15
CA LEU A 5 6.21 -3.24 -7.73
C LEU A 5 5.55 -3.50 -6.36
N VAL A 6 6.11 -2.95 -5.29
CA VAL A 6 5.45 -2.96 -3.98
C VAL A 6 4.59 -1.72 -3.86
N PHE A 7 3.39 -1.83 -3.32
CA PHE A 7 2.50 -0.68 -3.14
C PHE A 7 1.71 -0.77 -1.84
N ASP A 8 1.19 0.39 -1.44
CA ASP A 8 0.32 0.62 -0.29
C ASP A 8 -0.50 1.89 -0.56
N ILE A 9 -1.70 1.98 0.01
CA ILE A 9 -2.56 3.18 -0.09
C ILE A 9 -2.90 3.74 1.28
N GLU A 10 -3.04 5.06 1.33
CA GLU A 10 -3.68 5.73 2.47
C GLU A 10 -5.03 6.29 2.06
N THR A 11 -6.02 6.11 2.92
CA THR A 11 -7.40 6.50 2.64
C THR A 11 -7.97 7.44 3.69
N ILE A 12 -8.92 8.25 3.25
CA ILE A 12 -9.76 9.09 4.09
C ILE A 12 -11.24 8.77 3.83
N PRO A 13 -12.18 9.23 4.67
CA PRO A 13 -13.61 9.08 4.38
C PRO A 13 -13.98 9.72 3.03
N ASP A 14 -14.76 9.00 2.22
CA ASP A 14 -15.36 9.56 1.00
C ASP A 14 -16.53 10.48 1.36
N ILE A 15 -16.24 11.73 1.67
CA ILE A 15 -17.26 12.72 2.05
C ILE A 15 -18.31 12.91 0.95
N THR A 16 -17.88 12.97 -0.31
CA THR A 16 -18.80 13.15 -1.45
C THR A 16 -19.73 11.94 -1.58
N GLY A 17 -19.20 10.72 -1.50
CA GLY A 17 -20.01 9.50 -1.52
C GLY A 17 -20.94 9.40 -0.30
N LEU A 18 -20.46 9.73 0.89
CA LEU A 18 -21.28 9.75 2.11
C LEU A 18 -22.45 10.72 2.01
N ARG A 19 -22.22 11.94 1.51
CA ARG A 19 -23.31 12.91 1.28
C ARG A 19 -24.34 12.38 0.30
N ALA A 20 -23.89 11.77 -0.80
CA ALA A 20 -24.79 11.22 -1.81
C ALA A 20 -25.64 10.06 -1.27
N LEU A 21 -25.06 9.17 -0.45
CA LEU A 21 -25.76 8.00 0.09
C LEU A 21 -26.70 8.32 1.25
N HIS A 22 -26.44 9.41 1.97
CA HIS A 22 -27.23 9.83 3.14
C HIS A 22 -28.07 11.07 2.88
N GLU A 23 -28.16 11.53 1.63
CA GLU A 23 -28.93 12.70 1.21
C GLU A 23 -28.62 13.96 2.05
N LEU A 24 -27.34 14.16 2.38
CA LEU A 24 -26.91 15.25 3.25
C LEU A 24 -26.69 16.54 2.47
N ASP A 25 -27.18 17.64 3.03
CA ASP A 25 -26.97 18.98 2.48
C ASP A 25 -25.48 19.40 2.54
N SER A 26 -25.06 20.18 1.56
CA SER A 26 -23.77 20.90 1.52
C SER A 26 -23.48 21.77 2.75
N ALA A 27 -24.50 22.19 3.50
CA ALA A 27 -24.37 22.99 4.71
C ALA A 27 -23.78 22.21 5.90
N VAL A 28 -23.90 20.87 5.91
CA VAL A 28 -23.24 20.03 6.92
C VAL A 28 -21.75 20.04 6.65
N SER A 29 -20.89 20.24 7.64
CA SER A 29 -19.44 20.26 7.42
C SER A 29 -18.87 18.87 7.10
N ASP A 30 -17.74 18.81 6.39
CA ASP A 30 -17.08 17.53 6.07
C ASP A 30 -16.71 16.73 7.33
N ALA A 31 -16.35 17.43 8.41
CA ALA A 31 -16.05 16.82 9.70
C ALA A 31 -17.29 16.15 10.31
N GLU A 32 -18.45 16.80 10.25
CA GLU A 32 -19.72 16.24 10.73
C GLU A 32 -20.19 15.06 9.88
N VAL A 33 -20.00 15.11 8.56
CA VAL A 33 -20.30 13.96 7.67
C VAL A 33 -19.44 12.74 8.02
N ALA A 34 -18.13 12.94 8.21
CA ALA A 34 -17.22 11.86 8.63
C ALA A 34 -17.61 11.30 10.01
N GLU A 35 -17.86 12.16 10.99
CA GLU A 35 -18.23 11.75 12.35
C GLU A 35 -19.55 10.97 12.37
N MET A 36 -20.55 11.41 11.60
CA MET A 36 -21.80 10.65 11.41
C MET A 36 -21.51 9.23 10.89
N ALA A 37 -20.68 9.11 9.84
CA ALA A 37 -20.33 7.83 9.27
C ALA A 37 -19.58 6.92 10.26
N PHE A 38 -18.64 7.47 11.04
CA PHE A 38 -17.93 6.74 12.09
C PHE A 38 -18.88 6.25 13.19
N GLN A 39 -19.78 7.10 13.67
CA GLN A 39 -20.77 6.72 14.69
C GLN A 39 -21.69 5.59 14.20
N MET A 40 -22.21 5.70 12.97
CA MET A 40 -23.02 4.64 12.36
C MET A 40 -22.25 3.33 12.23
N ARG A 41 -20.98 3.40 11.83
CA ARG A 41 -20.10 2.24 11.70
C ARG A 41 -19.81 1.59 13.05
N ARG A 42 -19.48 2.39 14.07
CA ARG A 42 -19.23 1.94 15.45
C ARG A 42 -20.43 1.24 16.06
N GLN A 43 -21.64 1.78 15.86
CA GLN A 43 -22.87 1.14 16.33
C GLN A 43 -23.10 -0.22 15.66
N LYS A 44 -22.76 -0.35 14.37
CA LYS A 44 -22.98 -1.58 13.60
C LYS A 44 -21.93 -2.66 13.85
N THR A 45 -20.66 -2.29 14.01
CA THR A 45 -19.54 -3.24 14.02
C THR A 45 -18.58 -3.09 15.19
N GLY A 46 -18.76 -2.10 16.06
CA GLY A 46 -17.85 -1.81 17.17
C GLY A 46 -16.52 -1.15 16.75
N SER A 47 -16.41 -0.68 15.51
CA SER A 47 -15.20 -0.05 14.94
C SER A 47 -15.59 1.15 14.09
N ASP A 48 -14.71 2.13 13.94
CA ASP A 48 -14.91 3.28 13.05
C ASP A 48 -14.44 3.00 11.60
N PHE A 49 -13.81 1.85 11.37
CA PHE A 49 -13.21 1.53 10.07
C PHE A 49 -14.29 1.38 8.98
N LEU A 50 -14.36 2.35 8.08
CA LEU A 50 -15.38 2.43 7.05
C LEU A 50 -15.27 1.29 6.02
N PRO A 51 -16.40 0.80 5.47
CA PRO A 51 -16.41 -0.13 4.34
C PRO A 51 -15.59 0.38 3.15
N HIS A 52 -14.99 -0.53 2.36
CA HIS A 52 -14.06 -0.16 1.27
C HIS A 52 -14.64 0.82 0.24
N HIS A 53 -15.93 0.73 -0.09
CA HIS A 53 -16.57 1.63 -1.05
C HIS A 53 -16.79 3.06 -0.50
N LEU A 54 -16.61 3.28 0.80
CA LEU A 54 -16.70 4.59 1.47
C LEU A 54 -15.31 5.14 1.84
N GLN A 55 -14.25 4.48 1.36
CA GLN A 55 -12.88 4.97 1.46
C GLN A 55 -12.56 5.79 0.21
N ARG A 56 -11.87 6.91 0.37
CA ARG A 56 -11.31 7.74 -0.69
C ARG A 56 -9.79 7.66 -0.62
N VAL A 57 -9.11 7.45 -1.74
CA VAL A 57 -7.65 7.38 -1.80
C VAL A 57 -7.06 8.78 -1.63
N ALA A 58 -6.15 8.92 -0.67
CA ALA A 58 -5.39 10.14 -0.41
C ALA A 58 -3.93 10.03 -0.88
N ALA A 59 -3.35 8.83 -0.86
CA ALA A 59 -2.00 8.57 -1.37
C ALA A 59 -1.89 7.13 -1.89
N ILE A 60 -1.01 6.94 -2.88
CA ILE A 60 -0.57 5.61 -3.34
C ILE A 60 0.94 5.65 -3.43
N SER A 61 1.62 4.92 -2.54
CA SER A 61 3.08 4.81 -2.56
C SER A 61 3.54 3.57 -3.27
N CYS A 62 4.73 3.63 -3.85
CA CYS A 62 5.29 2.58 -4.66
C CYS A 62 6.78 2.39 -4.39
N VAL A 63 7.22 1.14 -4.37
CA VAL A 63 8.61 0.77 -4.60
C VAL A 63 8.70 -0.01 -5.90
N LEU A 64 9.56 0.41 -6.83
CA LEU A 64 9.89 -0.35 -8.03
C LEU A 64 11.32 -0.88 -7.94
N ARG A 65 11.43 -2.21 -8.01
CA ARG A 65 12.69 -2.94 -8.11
C ARG A 65 12.82 -3.56 -9.49
N GLU A 66 13.78 -3.08 -10.27
CA GLU A 66 14.06 -3.55 -11.64
C GLU A 66 15.57 -3.54 -11.92
N GLY A 67 16.15 -4.65 -12.36
CA GLY A 67 17.59 -4.72 -12.68
C GLY A 67 18.48 -4.43 -11.47
N ASP A 68 19.20 -3.30 -11.47
CA ASP A 68 19.95 -2.77 -10.31
C ASP A 68 19.29 -1.50 -9.71
N ASN A 69 18.12 -1.10 -10.24
CA ASN A 69 17.38 0.06 -9.78
C ASN A 69 16.44 -0.31 -8.63
N PHE A 70 16.43 0.55 -7.63
CA PHE A 70 15.45 0.61 -6.55
C PHE A 70 14.96 2.05 -6.46
N LYS A 71 13.64 2.26 -6.58
CA LYS A 71 13.04 3.59 -6.46
C LYS A 71 11.84 3.49 -5.54
N VAL A 72 11.71 4.44 -4.61
CA VAL A 72 10.52 4.66 -3.77
C VAL A 72 9.95 6.04 -4.11
N TRP A 73 8.63 6.14 -4.23
CA TRP A 73 7.91 7.41 -4.42
C TRP A 73 6.41 7.24 -4.21
N THR A 74 5.73 8.33 -3.91
CA THR A 74 4.27 8.44 -3.98
C THR A 74 3.81 8.92 -5.36
N LEU A 75 2.76 8.30 -5.92
CA LEU A 75 2.22 8.68 -7.21
C LEU A 75 1.61 10.10 -7.20
N GLY A 76 1.76 10.76 -8.35
CA GLY A 76 1.20 12.08 -8.62
C GLY A 76 1.76 13.20 -7.75
N GLU A 77 1.26 14.41 -7.97
CA GLU A 77 1.48 15.56 -7.08
C GLU A 77 0.42 15.61 -5.97
N PRO A 78 0.65 16.32 -4.85
CA PRO A 78 -0.31 16.40 -3.74
C PRO A 78 -1.69 16.98 -4.11
N ASP A 79 -1.78 17.74 -5.19
CA ASP A 79 -3.01 18.36 -5.69
C ASP A 79 -3.65 17.59 -6.86
N GLU A 80 -3.05 16.47 -7.29
CA GLU A 80 -3.63 15.63 -8.33
C GLU A 80 -4.93 14.98 -7.85
N ASP A 81 -5.91 14.89 -8.76
CA ASP A 81 -7.19 14.27 -8.43
C ASP A 81 -7.05 12.76 -8.21
N GLU A 82 -7.98 12.20 -7.44
CA GLU A 82 -7.95 10.79 -7.05
C GLU A 82 -8.00 9.85 -8.26
N GLY A 83 -8.78 10.19 -9.29
CA GLY A 83 -8.90 9.39 -10.51
C GLY A 83 -7.56 9.32 -11.24
N GLY A 84 -6.87 10.45 -11.37
CA GLY A 84 -5.51 10.54 -11.92
C GLY A 84 -4.50 9.66 -11.17
N LEU A 85 -4.51 9.70 -9.83
CA LEU A 85 -3.63 8.84 -9.01
C LEU A 85 -3.88 7.35 -9.27
N ILE A 86 -5.15 6.92 -9.28
CA ILE A 86 -5.51 5.52 -9.49
C ILE A 86 -5.19 5.08 -10.92
N GLN A 87 -5.43 5.93 -11.92
CA GLN A 87 -5.07 5.64 -13.32
C GLN A 87 -3.55 5.43 -13.45
N ARG A 88 -2.72 6.29 -12.85
CA ARG A 88 -1.25 6.12 -12.87
C ARG A 88 -0.79 4.80 -12.26
N PHE A 89 -1.44 4.33 -11.21
CA PHE A 89 -1.11 3.04 -10.61
C PHE A 89 -1.32 1.90 -11.62
N PHE A 90 -2.49 1.88 -12.28
CA PHE A 90 -2.79 0.87 -13.28
C PHE A 90 -2.00 1.02 -14.58
N ASP A 91 -1.65 2.25 -14.99
CA ASP A 91 -0.73 2.50 -16.11
C ASP A 91 0.66 1.90 -15.84
N GLY A 92 1.11 1.94 -14.58
CA GLY A 92 2.32 1.25 -14.14
C GLY A 92 2.22 -0.27 -14.36
N ILE A 93 1.07 -0.86 -14.06
CA ILE A 93 0.82 -2.29 -14.30
C ILE A 93 0.80 -2.59 -15.81
N GLU A 94 0.13 -1.76 -16.61
CA GLU A 94 0.08 -1.92 -18.07
C GLU A 94 1.49 -1.86 -18.68
N LYS A 95 2.27 -0.86 -18.29
CA LYS A 95 3.61 -0.60 -18.84
C LYS A 95 4.64 -1.66 -18.47
N TYR A 96 4.69 -2.06 -17.19
CA TYR A 96 5.76 -2.92 -16.67
C TYR A 96 5.35 -4.37 -16.54
N THR A 97 4.04 -4.67 -16.51
CA THR A 97 3.48 -5.99 -16.19
C THR A 97 4.22 -6.65 -15.00
N PRO A 98 4.38 -5.93 -13.87
CA PRO A 98 5.23 -6.37 -12.77
C PRO A 98 4.58 -7.49 -11.97
N GLN A 99 5.36 -8.17 -11.12
CA GLN A 99 4.77 -8.76 -9.92
C GLN A 99 4.43 -7.62 -8.96
N ILE A 100 3.16 -7.47 -8.59
CA ILE A 100 2.77 -6.54 -7.53
C ILE A 100 2.83 -7.24 -6.16
N VAL A 101 3.33 -6.56 -5.15
CA VAL A 101 3.48 -7.07 -3.78
C VAL A 101 2.86 -6.07 -2.81
N SER A 102 2.18 -6.56 -1.79
CA SER A 102 1.53 -5.72 -0.78
C SER A 102 1.50 -6.41 0.58
N TRP A 103 1.18 -5.66 1.63
CA TRP A 103 0.80 -6.20 2.94
C TRP A 103 -0.69 -5.93 3.15
N ASN A 104 -1.56 -6.95 3.10
CA ASN A 104 -3.03 -6.81 3.14
C ASN A 104 -3.67 -6.11 1.92
N GLY A 105 -2.94 -5.95 0.82
CA GLY A 105 -3.47 -5.33 -0.40
C GLY A 105 -4.65 -6.06 -1.04
N GLY A 106 -4.77 -7.38 -0.88
CA GLY A 106 -5.94 -8.12 -1.34
C GLY A 106 -7.15 -7.96 -0.41
N GLY A 107 -6.89 -7.72 0.88
CA GLY A 107 -7.92 -7.51 1.90
C GLY A 107 -8.46 -6.09 1.94
N PHE A 108 -7.68 -5.09 1.52
CA PHE A 108 -8.04 -3.67 1.63
C PHE A 108 -7.72 -2.85 0.37
N ASP A 109 -6.44 -2.71 0.01
CA ASP A 109 -5.97 -1.72 -0.96
C ASP A 109 -6.58 -1.91 -2.36
N LEU A 110 -6.46 -3.10 -2.94
CA LEU A 110 -7.01 -3.42 -4.26
C LEU A 110 -8.54 -3.31 -4.27
N PRO A 111 -9.30 -3.87 -3.30
CA PRO A 111 -10.73 -3.62 -3.20
C PRO A 111 -11.11 -2.12 -3.21
N VAL A 112 -10.38 -1.28 -2.47
CA VAL A 112 -10.60 0.18 -2.49
C VAL A 112 -10.32 0.74 -3.87
N LEU A 113 -9.18 0.42 -4.48
CA LEU A 113 -8.80 0.86 -5.83
C LEU A 113 -9.81 0.39 -6.89
N HIS A 114 -10.45 -0.77 -6.72
CA HIS A 114 -11.52 -1.24 -7.62
C HIS A 114 -12.75 -0.35 -7.53
N TYR A 115 -13.28 -0.11 -6.33
CA TYR A 115 -14.46 0.74 -6.16
C TYR A 115 -14.20 2.17 -6.60
N ARG A 116 -13.02 2.72 -6.26
CA ARG A 116 -12.66 4.08 -6.66
C ARG A 116 -12.34 4.18 -8.15
N GLY A 117 -11.75 3.15 -8.74
CA GLY A 117 -11.59 3.05 -10.19
C GLY A 117 -12.92 3.05 -10.94
N LEU A 118 -13.94 2.34 -10.43
CA LEU A 118 -15.30 2.37 -10.99
C LEU A 118 -15.93 3.77 -10.91
N ILE A 119 -15.76 4.46 -9.78
CA ILE A 119 -16.31 5.81 -9.57
C ILE A 119 -15.65 6.84 -10.49
N HIS A 120 -14.35 6.70 -10.76
CA HIS A 120 -13.57 7.64 -11.57
C HIS A 120 -13.43 7.24 -13.05
N GLY A 121 -14.00 6.11 -13.47
CA GLY A 121 -13.93 5.65 -14.87
C GLY A 121 -12.52 5.19 -15.31
N VAL A 122 -11.73 4.67 -14.39
CA VAL A 122 -10.35 4.21 -14.63
C VAL A 122 -10.32 2.97 -15.53
N GLN A 123 -9.34 2.91 -16.43
CA GLN A 123 -9.09 1.76 -17.31
C GLN A 123 -7.85 0.99 -16.88
N SER A 124 -7.96 -0.34 -16.83
CA SER A 124 -6.85 -1.22 -16.44
C SER A 124 -6.91 -2.62 -17.08
N PRO A 125 -6.89 -2.73 -18.43
CA PRO A 125 -7.12 -3.99 -19.13
C PRO A 125 -6.13 -5.09 -18.74
N ARG A 126 -4.82 -4.81 -18.68
CA ARG A 126 -3.82 -5.81 -18.25
C ARG A 126 -4.03 -6.31 -16.82
N TYR A 127 -4.55 -5.45 -15.94
CA TYR A 127 -4.82 -5.83 -14.55
C TYR A 127 -5.97 -6.83 -14.46
N TRP A 128 -7.03 -6.62 -15.25
CA TRP A 128 -8.25 -7.44 -15.25
C TRP A 128 -8.19 -8.66 -16.16
N ASP A 129 -7.20 -8.76 -17.06
CA ASP A 129 -7.01 -9.91 -17.92
C ASP A 129 -6.76 -11.18 -17.09
N GLN A 130 -7.65 -12.16 -17.21
CA GLN A 130 -7.59 -13.45 -16.54
C GLN A 130 -7.37 -14.58 -17.56
N GLY A 131 -6.88 -14.26 -18.75
CA GLY A 131 -6.63 -15.21 -19.83
C GLY A 131 -7.51 -15.01 -21.06
N GLU A 132 -8.38 -13.98 -21.07
CA GLU A 132 -9.25 -13.63 -22.18
C GLU A 132 -8.47 -13.03 -23.35
N ASP A 133 -7.56 -12.10 -23.06
CA ASP A 133 -6.74 -11.43 -24.07
C ASP A 133 -5.35 -12.08 -24.17
N ASP A 134 -4.66 -12.27 -23.05
CA ASP A 134 -3.36 -12.93 -22.95
C ASP A 134 -3.49 -14.28 -22.22
N ARG A 135 -3.36 -15.38 -22.96
CA ARG A 135 -3.47 -16.74 -22.42
C ARG A 135 -2.50 -17.05 -21.26
N ASP A 136 -1.37 -16.33 -21.16
CA ASP A 136 -0.43 -16.53 -20.05
C ASP A 136 -1.02 -16.06 -18.71
N PHE A 137 -2.00 -15.16 -18.74
CA PHE A 137 -2.72 -14.68 -17.54
C PHE A 137 -3.73 -15.69 -16.99
N LYS A 138 -4.08 -16.73 -17.77
CA LYS A 138 -4.95 -17.82 -17.30
C LYS A 138 -4.41 -18.52 -16.04
N TRP A 139 -3.09 -18.66 -15.94
CA TRP A 139 -2.43 -19.41 -14.87
C TRP A 139 -1.69 -18.52 -13.86
N ASN A 140 -1.58 -17.23 -14.16
CA ASN A 140 -0.96 -16.24 -13.28
C ASN A 140 -1.44 -14.83 -13.67
N ASN A 141 -2.49 -14.33 -13.00
CA ASN A 141 -3.08 -12.99 -13.16
C ASN A 141 -3.12 -12.26 -11.82
N TYR A 142 -3.57 -11.00 -11.82
CA TYR A 142 -3.60 -10.14 -10.63
C TYR A 142 -4.81 -10.38 -9.71
N ILE A 143 -5.86 -11.06 -10.17
CA ILE A 143 -7.15 -11.19 -9.46
C ILE A 143 -7.22 -12.48 -8.65
N SER A 144 -6.69 -13.56 -9.19
CA SER A 144 -6.76 -14.89 -8.59
C SER A 144 -5.89 -14.98 -7.34
N ARG A 145 -6.52 -15.16 -6.17
CA ARG A 145 -5.87 -15.19 -4.85
C ARG A 145 -4.64 -16.10 -4.74
N TYR A 146 -4.64 -17.25 -5.42
CA TYR A 146 -3.58 -18.24 -5.33
C TYR A 146 -2.50 -18.09 -6.42
N HIS A 147 -2.65 -17.11 -7.31
CA HIS A 147 -1.61 -16.73 -8.25
C HIS A 147 -0.58 -15.83 -7.55
N SER A 148 0.55 -15.59 -8.21
CA SER A 148 1.66 -14.85 -7.60
C SER A 148 1.95 -13.53 -8.31
N ARG A 149 1.19 -13.18 -9.36
CA ARG A 149 1.33 -11.90 -10.05
C ARG A 149 0.92 -10.75 -9.14
N HIS A 150 -0.10 -10.95 -8.31
CA HIS A 150 -0.25 -10.24 -7.04
C HIS A 150 0.19 -11.17 -5.90
N LEU A 151 1.12 -10.72 -5.08
CA LEU A 151 1.56 -11.40 -3.87
C LEU A 151 1.20 -10.56 -2.65
N ASP A 152 0.06 -10.86 -2.03
CA ASP A 152 -0.25 -10.36 -0.69
C ASP A 152 0.53 -11.17 0.35
N LEU A 153 1.55 -10.55 0.94
CA LEU A 153 2.41 -11.19 1.91
C LEU A 153 1.66 -11.58 3.19
N MET A 154 0.75 -10.74 3.67
CA MET A 154 0.02 -11.01 4.90
C MET A 154 -0.91 -12.21 4.68
N ASP A 155 -1.67 -12.21 3.59
CA ASP A 155 -2.62 -13.28 3.28
C ASP A 155 -1.90 -14.63 3.09
N LEU A 156 -0.79 -14.64 2.36
CA LEU A 156 -0.01 -15.86 2.15
C LEU A 156 0.66 -16.37 3.43
N LEU A 157 1.33 -15.50 4.20
CA LEU A 157 2.00 -15.90 5.44
C LEU A 157 1.02 -16.36 6.52
N ALA A 158 -0.18 -15.76 6.54
CA ALA A 158 -1.28 -16.17 7.39
C ALA A 158 -2.01 -17.43 6.87
N MET A 159 -1.52 -18.07 5.81
CA MET A 159 -2.16 -19.25 5.20
C MET A 159 -3.64 -19.03 4.90
N TYR A 160 -3.97 -17.83 4.40
CA TYR A 160 -5.31 -17.44 3.96
C TYR A 160 -6.35 -17.37 5.08
N THR A 161 -5.93 -17.35 6.34
CA THR A 161 -6.81 -17.23 7.51
C THR A 161 -6.57 -15.94 8.27
N GLY A 162 -7.61 -15.11 8.36
CA GLY A 162 -7.53 -13.82 9.06
C GLY A 162 -7.14 -13.92 10.55
N ARG A 163 -7.27 -15.11 11.17
CA ARG A 163 -6.86 -15.35 12.57
C ARG A 163 -5.35 -15.33 12.76
N ALA A 164 -4.57 -15.55 11.69
CA ALA A 164 -3.12 -15.56 11.72
C ALA A 164 -2.51 -14.29 11.09
N ASN A 165 -3.34 -13.30 10.76
CA ASN A 165 -2.86 -12.01 10.27
C ASN A 165 -2.00 -11.33 11.35
N ALA A 166 -0.96 -10.63 10.90
CA ALA A 166 -0.07 -9.85 11.75
C ALA A 166 0.03 -8.40 11.24
N PRO A 167 0.25 -7.41 12.12
CA PRO A 167 0.56 -6.05 11.69
C PRO A 167 1.93 -5.99 11.00
N LEU A 168 2.04 -5.21 9.92
CA LEU A 168 3.31 -5.00 9.22
C LEU A 168 4.39 -4.46 10.15
N ASP A 169 4.01 -3.49 11.00
CA ASP A 169 4.92 -2.83 11.95
C ASP A 169 5.58 -3.83 12.89
N GLU A 170 4.77 -4.70 13.52
CA GLU A 170 5.26 -5.71 14.45
C GLU A 170 6.17 -6.72 13.74
N LEU A 171 5.77 -7.24 12.58
CA LEU A 171 6.60 -8.21 11.86
C LEU A 171 7.91 -7.57 11.41
N ALA A 172 7.87 -6.36 10.84
CA ALA A 172 9.05 -5.65 10.39
C ALA A 172 10.07 -5.47 11.53
N LYS A 173 9.60 -5.03 12.69
CA LYS A 173 10.43 -4.90 13.91
C LYS A 173 11.01 -6.24 14.36
N LEU A 174 10.20 -7.30 14.40
CA LEU A 174 10.63 -8.64 14.81
C LEU A 174 11.73 -9.22 13.91
N ILE A 175 11.73 -8.90 12.62
CA ILE A 175 12.75 -9.36 11.66
C ILE A 175 13.90 -8.36 11.44
N GLY A 176 13.98 -7.31 12.27
CA GLY A 176 15.08 -6.37 12.37
C GLY A 176 15.03 -5.17 11.41
N PHE A 177 13.83 -4.78 10.97
CA PHE A 177 13.59 -3.57 10.18
C PHE A 177 12.91 -2.49 11.02
N PRO A 178 12.90 -1.22 10.58
CA PRO A 178 12.39 -0.09 11.38
C PRO A 178 10.93 -0.22 11.83
N GLY A 179 10.05 -0.72 10.95
CA GLY A 179 8.61 -0.60 11.14
C GLY A 179 8.12 0.83 10.88
N LYS A 180 6.92 1.15 11.37
CA LYS A 180 6.21 2.40 11.12
C LYS A 180 6.86 3.58 11.82
N LEU A 181 7.00 4.70 11.10
CA LEU A 181 7.46 5.98 11.65
C LEU A 181 6.26 6.84 12.08
N GLY A 182 5.99 6.90 13.38
CA GLY A 182 5.27 8.00 14.05
C GLY A 182 3.77 8.18 13.78
N MET A 183 3.25 7.72 12.64
CA MET A 183 1.83 7.82 12.27
C MET A 183 1.15 6.44 12.34
N ASP A 184 -0.08 6.43 12.87
CA ASP A 184 -0.98 5.28 12.90
C ASP A 184 -2.10 5.55 11.89
N GLY A 185 -2.54 4.55 11.13
CA GLY A 185 -3.60 4.70 10.12
C GLY A 185 -4.89 5.34 10.68
N SER A 186 -5.17 5.17 11.97
CA SER A 186 -6.30 5.84 12.66
C SER A 186 -6.20 7.38 12.68
N LYS A 187 -5.01 7.96 12.45
CA LYS A 187 -4.76 9.40 12.46
C LYS A 187 -4.74 10.05 11.08
N VAL A 188 -4.90 9.26 10.01
CA VAL A 188 -4.81 9.76 8.63
C VAL A 188 -5.87 10.80 8.35
N TRP A 189 -7.11 10.58 8.80
CA TRP A 189 -8.19 11.56 8.64
C TRP A 189 -7.89 12.87 9.39
N GLU A 190 -7.44 12.79 10.65
CA GLU A 190 -7.10 13.97 11.44
C GLU A 190 -5.94 14.76 10.80
N ALA A 191 -4.90 14.07 10.34
CA ALA A 191 -3.78 14.68 9.64
C ALA A 191 -4.23 15.35 8.33
N TYR A 192 -5.13 14.71 7.58
CA TYR A 192 -5.69 15.26 6.35
C TYR A 192 -6.46 16.55 6.63
N GLN A 193 -7.31 16.58 7.66
CA GLN A 193 -8.03 17.80 8.08
C GLN A 193 -7.08 18.93 8.48
N GLN A 194 -5.88 18.62 8.98
CA GLN A 194 -4.84 19.59 9.31
C GLN A 194 -3.98 20.01 8.11
N GLY A 195 -4.29 19.55 6.90
CA GLY A 195 -3.54 19.84 5.68
C GLY A 195 -2.19 19.13 5.57
N LYS A 196 -1.97 18.06 6.36
CA LYS A 196 -0.70 17.34 6.45
C LYS A 196 -0.57 16.21 5.42
N LEU A 197 -1.01 16.45 4.18
CA LEU A 197 -0.98 15.44 3.12
C LEU A 197 0.45 14.95 2.82
N ILE A 198 1.45 15.82 2.89
CA ILE A 198 2.87 15.44 2.74
C ILE A 198 3.30 14.43 3.82
N GLU A 199 2.84 14.59 5.06
CA GLU A 199 3.16 13.64 6.13
C GLU A 199 2.52 12.27 5.88
N ILE A 200 1.27 12.25 5.39
CA ILE A 200 0.56 11.02 5.00
C ILE A 200 1.33 10.29 3.88
N ARG A 201 1.77 11.03 2.85
CA ARG A 201 2.54 10.48 1.73
C ARG A 201 3.89 9.91 2.19
N ASN A 202 4.65 10.67 2.97
CA ASN A 202 5.93 10.21 3.54
C ASN A 202 5.77 8.93 4.38
N TYR A 203 4.70 8.85 5.16
CA TYR A 203 4.39 7.67 5.97
C TYR A 203 4.05 6.45 5.08
N CYS A 204 3.21 6.62 4.07
CA CYS A 204 2.89 5.59 3.10
C CYS A 204 4.15 5.09 2.35
N GLU A 205 5.09 5.97 2.04
CA GLU A 205 6.39 5.58 1.47
C GLU A 205 7.20 4.68 2.41
N THR A 206 7.18 4.94 3.72
CA THR A 206 7.86 4.09 4.69
C THR A 206 7.21 2.71 4.80
N ASP A 207 5.89 2.61 4.64
CA ASP A 207 5.15 1.34 4.66
C ASP A 207 5.47 0.47 3.44
N VAL A 208 5.58 1.04 2.23
CA VAL A 208 6.02 0.27 1.05
C VAL A 208 7.48 -0.18 1.15
N VAL A 209 8.36 0.62 1.77
CA VAL A 209 9.75 0.21 2.03
C VAL A 209 9.79 -0.94 3.04
N ASN A 210 9.06 -0.86 4.16
CA ASN A 210 8.94 -1.96 5.10
C ASN A 210 8.39 -3.23 4.42
N THR A 211 7.35 -3.09 3.60
CA THR A 211 6.78 -4.20 2.83
C THR A 211 7.82 -4.83 1.89
N TYR A 212 8.63 -4.03 1.18
CA TYR A 212 9.73 -4.55 0.37
C TYR A 212 10.79 -5.28 1.20
N LEU A 213 11.14 -4.77 2.38
CA LEU A 213 12.13 -5.39 3.26
C LEU A 213 11.64 -6.75 3.78
N VAL A 214 10.36 -6.85 4.17
CA VAL A 214 9.69 -8.11 4.53
C VAL A 214 9.66 -9.05 3.32
N PHE A 215 9.30 -8.55 2.13
CA PHE A 215 9.35 -9.32 0.89
C PHE A 215 10.75 -9.91 0.65
N ALA A 216 11.81 -9.10 0.77
CA ALA A 216 13.18 -9.58 0.59
C ALA A 216 13.57 -10.67 1.59
N ARG A 217 13.12 -10.56 2.84
CA ARG A 217 13.30 -11.62 3.86
C ARG A 217 12.51 -12.87 3.52
N PHE A 218 11.29 -12.73 3.01
CA PHE A 218 10.47 -13.84 2.55
C PHE A 218 11.10 -14.57 1.35
N GLN A 219 11.67 -13.83 0.40
CA GLN A 219 12.39 -14.40 -0.74
C GLN A 219 13.65 -15.16 -0.30
N LEU A 220 14.34 -14.72 0.76
CA LEU A 220 15.40 -15.49 1.41
C LEU A 220 14.85 -16.80 2.02
N MET A 221 13.74 -16.73 2.76
CA MET A 221 13.10 -17.90 3.36
C MET A 221 12.69 -18.95 2.30
N ARG A 222 12.24 -18.50 1.13
CA ARG A 222 11.88 -19.37 -0.01
C ARG A 222 13.07 -19.93 -0.79
N GLY A 223 14.30 -19.55 -0.45
CA GLY A 223 15.51 -19.90 -1.20
C GLY A 223 15.63 -19.20 -2.56
N GLN A 224 14.75 -18.24 -2.88
CA GLN A 224 14.84 -17.45 -4.11
C GLN A 224 15.98 -16.44 -4.05
N PHE A 225 16.27 -15.92 -2.85
CA PHE A 225 17.47 -15.14 -2.57
C PHE A 225 18.48 -16.01 -1.82
N THR A 226 19.73 -16.01 -2.27
CA THR A 226 20.84 -16.47 -1.45
C THR A 226 21.11 -15.45 -0.33
N LYS A 227 21.82 -15.84 0.73
CA LYS A 227 22.26 -14.90 1.78
C LYS A 227 23.04 -13.71 1.21
N ALA A 228 23.90 -13.96 0.22
CA ALA A 228 24.67 -12.92 -0.45
C ALA A 228 23.79 -11.96 -1.24
N ARG A 229 22.80 -12.48 -1.98
CA ARG A 229 21.82 -11.65 -2.70
C ARG A 229 20.98 -10.83 -1.73
N TYR A 230 20.44 -11.45 -0.69
CA TYR A 230 19.65 -10.76 0.33
C TYR A 230 20.44 -9.60 0.94
N LYS A 231 21.72 -9.81 1.30
CA LYS A 231 22.58 -8.73 1.79
C LYS A 231 22.71 -7.57 0.79
N LYS A 232 22.93 -7.87 -0.49
CA LYS A 232 22.98 -6.84 -1.55
C LYS A 232 21.67 -6.08 -1.70
N GLU A 233 20.52 -6.74 -1.59
CA GLU A 233 19.22 -6.08 -1.63
C GLU A 233 19.06 -5.11 -0.44
N ILE A 234 19.45 -5.52 0.77
CA ILE A 234 19.43 -4.64 1.94
C ILE A 234 20.38 -3.44 1.78
N GLU A 235 21.58 -3.67 1.26
CA GLU A 235 22.56 -2.61 0.96
C GLU A 235 22.04 -1.64 -0.11
N LEU A 236 21.35 -2.14 -1.14
CA LEU A 236 20.74 -1.34 -2.20
C LEU A 236 19.63 -0.43 -1.66
N VAL A 237 18.71 -0.97 -0.87
CA VAL A 237 17.64 -0.18 -0.24
C VAL A 237 18.25 0.91 0.63
N ARG A 238 19.12 0.52 1.57
CA ARG A 238 19.78 1.47 2.50
C ARG A 238 20.57 2.54 1.75
N GLY A 239 21.33 2.14 0.72
CA GLY A 239 22.11 3.04 -0.11
C GLY A 239 21.26 3.99 -0.96
N THR A 240 20.04 3.59 -1.34
CA THR A 240 19.09 4.46 -2.04
C THR A 240 18.51 5.50 -1.09
N LEU A 241 18.01 5.06 0.07
CA LEU A 241 17.41 5.97 1.06
C LEU A 241 18.42 7.00 1.59
N LYS A 242 19.69 6.62 1.75
CA LYS A 242 20.79 7.52 2.17
C LYS A 242 21.08 8.65 1.19
N LYS A 243 20.59 8.57 -0.06
CA LYS A 243 20.76 9.64 -1.06
C LYS A 243 19.66 10.69 -0.99
N SER A 244 18.57 10.44 -0.28
CA SER A 244 17.51 11.43 -0.08
C SER A 244 17.82 12.30 1.14
N ASP A 245 17.60 13.61 0.99
CA ASP A 245 17.69 14.58 2.07
C ASP A 245 16.36 14.74 2.83
N GLU A 246 15.33 13.98 2.45
CA GLU A 246 14.02 14.05 3.09
C GLU A 246 14.06 13.52 4.53
N LYS A 247 13.44 14.27 5.44
CA LYS A 247 13.49 14.03 6.88
C LYS A 247 13.00 12.63 7.27
N HIS A 248 11.94 12.13 6.63
CA HIS A 248 11.38 10.82 6.96
C HIS A 248 12.35 9.67 6.65
N TRP A 249 13.21 9.80 5.61
CA TRP A 249 14.25 8.80 5.35
C TRP A 249 15.40 8.85 6.34
N GLN A 250 15.76 10.04 6.82
CA GLN A 250 16.75 10.18 7.90
C GLN A 250 16.26 9.50 9.19
N GLU A 251 14.98 9.72 9.54
CA GLU A 251 14.33 9.07 10.68
C GLU A 251 14.22 7.55 10.50
N PHE A 252 13.86 7.09 9.30
CA PHE A 252 13.80 5.66 8.96
C PHE A 252 15.15 4.98 9.16
N LEU A 253 16.21 5.58 8.61
CA LEU A 253 17.58 5.06 8.69
C LEU A 253 18.13 5.11 10.11
N ALA A 254 17.75 6.11 10.91
CA ALA A 254 18.14 6.19 12.32
C ALA A 254 17.56 5.02 13.15
N GLN A 255 16.39 4.52 12.76
CA GLN A 255 15.76 3.34 13.37
C GLN A 255 16.24 2.01 12.76
N TRP A 256 17.10 2.04 11.73
CA TRP A 256 17.59 0.84 11.06
C TRP A 256 19.08 0.55 11.37
N PRO A 257 19.40 -0.13 12.49
CA PRO A 257 20.79 -0.36 12.88
C PRO A 257 21.59 -1.12 11.80
N ASP A 258 22.88 -0.80 11.64
CA ASP A 258 23.82 -1.49 10.72
C ASP A 258 24.16 -2.92 11.18
N LYS A 259 23.89 -3.25 12.45
CA LYS A 259 24.14 -4.57 13.03
C LYS A 259 22.82 -5.33 13.18
N GLN A 260 22.72 -6.47 12.49
CA GLN A 260 21.79 -7.54 12.85
C GLN A 260 22.12 -8.03 14.27
N GLN A 261 21.57 -7.38 15.28
CA GLN A 261 21.42 -7.99 16.60
C GLN A 261 20.11 -8.78 16.58
N ASN A 262 20.13 -9.96 16.00
CA ASN A 262 19.42 -11.13 16.52
C ASN A 262 19.84 -12.40 15.76
N PRO A 263 19.93 -13.55 16.47
CA PRO A 263 20.44 -14.83 15.95
C PRO A 263 19.61 -15.42 14.81
#